data_AF-A0A497CDP1-F1
#
_entry.id   AF-A0A497CDP1-F1
#
_cell.length_a   1.000
_cell.length_b   1.000
_cell.length_c   1.000
_cell.angle_alpha   90.00
_cell.angle_beta   90.00
_cell.angle_gamma   90.00
#
_symmetry.space_group_name_H-M   'P 1'
#
loop_
_entity.id
_entity.type
_entity.pdbx_description
1 polymer ?
#
loop_
_entity_poly.entity_id
_entity_poly.type
_entity_poly.pdbx_seq_one_letter_code
_entity_poly.pdbx_strand_id
1 'polypeptide(L)'
;MSQEIARKMAKIKPQGEERWEDIFVSVPVSIEVGDYSGCKEWIENLHKDGVEDLEAYFKENPKAVREGITYMAEEFLLYNFEFLNMYESNSMDEFKKVTYRVDPRTDRSIYTDDFVGSFEQMFLAFDRGETRIACFTDEATVDKDKKFRPFRAEVCWQIVRGYEDTWERVVVSVIPVDRLNEAKRPDAVSST
;
A
#
# COMPACT_ATOMS: atom_id res chain seq x y z
N MET A 1 -2.48 -21.02 -4.07
CA MET A 1 -3.41 -20.51 -5.10
C MET A 1 -4.70 -21.31 -4.97
N SER A 2 -5.89 -20.70 -5.01
CA SER A 2 -7.07 -21.55 -5.26
C SER A 2 -6.85 -22.12 -6.68
N GLN A 3 -6.76 -23.44 -6.81
CA GLN A 3 -6.51 -24.10 -8.12
C GLN A 3 -7.52 -23.66 -9.18
N GLU A 4 -8.65 -23.10 -8.75
CA GLU A 4 -9.71 -22.54 -9.57
C GLU A 4 -9.29 -21.27 -10.33
N ILE A 5 -8.54 -20.34 -9.72
CA ILE A 5 -8.13 -19.09 -10.39
C ILE A 5 -7.20 -19.38 -11.56
N ALA A 6 -6.18 -20.22 -11.38
CA ALA A 6 -5.31 -20.62 -12.50
C ALA A 6 -6.06 -21.40 -13.57
N ARG A 7 -6.99 -22.30 -13.19
CA ARG A 7 -7.84 -23.01 -14.15
C ARG A 7 -8.75 -22.06 -14.93
N LYS A 8 -9.25 -21.00 -14.30
CA LYS A 8 -10.05 -19.96 -14.96
C LYS A 8 -9.18 -19.10 -15.87
N MET A 9 -8.01 -18.65 -15.42
CA MET A 9 -7.06 -17.89 -16.27
C MET A 9 -6.61 -18.68 -17.49
N ALA A 10 -6.38 -19.99 -17.37
CA ALA A 10 -6.09 -20.87 -18.50
C ALA A 10 -7.25 -21.04 -19.49
N LYS A 11 -8.49 -20.70 -19.09
CA LYS A 11 -9.71 -20.78 -19.90
C LYS A 11 -10.18 -19.42 -20.43
N ILE A 12 -9.72 -18.31 -19.84
CA ILE A 12 -9.93 -16.97 -20.37
C ILE A 12 -9.09 -16.89 -21.64
N LYS A 13 -9.77 -16.97 -22.79
CA LYS A 13 -9.14 -16.59 -24.05
C LYS A 13 -9.08 -15.06 -24.04
N PRO A 14 -7.90 -14.44 -24.24
CA PRO A 14 -7.84 -13.01 -24.51
C PRO A 14 -8.82 -12.71 -25.64
N GLN A 15 -9.80 -11.84 -25.42
CA GLN A 15 -10.65 -11.36 -26.50
C GLN A 15 -9.83 -10.33 -27.29
N GLY A 16 -8.91 -10.81 -28.14
CA GLY A 16 -7.96 -9.97 -28.89
C GLY A 16 -6.60 -9.82 -28.20
N GLU A 17 -5.92 -8.68 -28.43
CA GLU A 17 -4.63 -8.32 -27.81
C GLU A 17 -4.81 -7.58 -26.46
N GLU A 18 -5.89 -7.82 -25.72
CA GLU A 18 -6.11 -7.12 -24.44
C GLU A 18 -4.95 -7.40 -23.48
N ARG A 19 -4.21 -6.33 -23.17
CA ARG A 19 -2.96 -6.39 -22.43
C ARG A 19 -3.29 -6.42 -20.94
N TRP A 20 -2.53 -7.18 -20.14
CA TRP A 20 -2.75 -7.21 -18.68
C TRP A 20 -2.59 -5.80 -18.08
N GLU A 21 -1.79 -4.98 -18.74
CA GLU A 21 -1.60 -3.55 -18.53
C GLU A 21 -2.93 -2.79 -18.61
N ASP A 22 -3.74 -3.03 -19.64
CA ASP A 22 -5.03 -2.36 -19.86
C ASP A 22 -6.02 -2.69 -18.74
N ILE A 23 -6.01 -3.95 -18.28
CA ILE A 23 -6.82 -4.38 -17.14
C ILE A 23 -6.34 -3.70 -15.86
N PHE A 24 -5.02 -3.71 -15.59
CA PHE A 24 -4.42 -3.13 -14.38
C PHE A 24 -4.70 -1.63 -14.26
N VAL A 25 -4.52 -0.86 -15.34
CA VAL A 25 -4.79 0.58 -15.33
C VAL A 25 -6.27 0.92 -15.18
N SER A 26 -7.16 -0.02 -15.55
CA SER A 26 -8.62 0.14 -15.46
C SER A 26 -9.22 -0.31 -14.12
N VAL A 27 -8.42 -0.84 -13.19
CA VAL A 27 -8.94 -1.26 -11.87
C VAL A 27 -9.43 -0.04 -11.08
N PRO A 28 -10.69 -0.01 -10.61
CA PRO A 28 -11.31 1.17 -9.96
C PRO A 28 -10.94 1.29 -8.47
N VAL A 29 -9.73 0.88 -8.10
CA VAL A 29 -9.16 0.93 -6.75
C VAL A 29 -7.73 1.42 -6.87
N SER A 30 -7.26 2.31 -5.99
CA SER A 30 -5.85 2.73 -5.98
C SER A 30 -4.97 1.52 -5.76
N ILE A 31 -4.12 1.23 -6.73
CA ILE A 31 -3.17 0.12 -6.66
C ILE A 31 -1.81 0.58 -7.13
N GLU A 32 -0.80 0.22 -6.34
CA GLU A 32 0.60 0.40 -6.62
C GLU A 32 1.38 -0.86 -6.25
N VAL A 33 2.55 -1.03 -6.88
CA VAL A 33 3.50 -2.09 -6.56
C VAL A 33 4.81 -1.43 -6.15
N GLY A 34 5.22 -1.65 -4.91
CA GLY A 34 6.47 -1.16 -4.35
C GLY A 34 7.49 -2.28 -4.17
N ASP A 35 8.76 -1.88 -4.08
CA ASP A 35 9.86 -2.74 -3.66
C ASP A 35 10.15 -2.50 -2.17
N TYR A 36 9.99 -3.56 -1.37
CA TYR A 36 10.19 -3.58 0.08
C TYR A 36 11.37 -4.47 0.49
N SER A 37 12.24 -4.84 -0.45
CA SER A 37 13.43 -5.67 -0.18
C SER A 37 14.34 -5.07 0.89
N GLY A 38 14.56 -3.75 0.85
CA GLY A 38 15.32 -3.07 1.91
C GLY A 38 14.66 -3.19 3.30
N CYS A 39 13.33 -3.14 3.39
CA CYS A 39 12.62 -3.35 4.65
C CYS A 39 12.82 -4.78 5.17
N LYS A 40 12.81 -5.78 4.28
CA LYS A 40 13.08 -7.17 4.64
C LYS A 40 14.50 -7.32 5.18
N GLU A 41 15.49 -6.82 4.44
CA GLU A 41 16.90 -6.88 4.85
C GLU A 41 17.11 -6.20 6.21
N TRP A 42 16.45 -5.07 6.45
CA TRP A 42 16.48 -4.38 7.73
C TRP A 42 15.92 -5.23 8.88
N ILE A 43 14.74 -5.86 8.72
CA ILE A 43 14.17 -6.77 9.72
C ILE A 43 15.08 -7.98 9.95
N GLU A 44 15.59 -8.59 8.89
CA GLU A 44 16.53 -9.71 8.99
C GLU A 44 17.80 -9.34 9.76
N ASN A 45 18.28 -8.10 9.62
CA ASN A 45 19.42 -7.61 10.37
C ASN A 45 19.08 -7.40 11.86
N LEU A 46 17.88 -6.95 12.20
CA LEU A 46 17.42 -6.90 13.61
C LEU A 46 17.45 -8.29 14.24
N HIS A 47 16.99 -9.33 13.53
CA HIS A 47 17.06 -10.70 14.02
C HIS A 47 18.50 -11.21 14.17
N LYS A 48 19.39 -10.90 13.22
CA LYS A 48 20.82 -11.23 13.33
C LYS A 48 21.48 -10.55 14.53
N ASP A 49 21.01 -9.37 14.90
CA ASP A 49 21.47 -8.60 16.06
C ASP A 49 20.83 -9.05 17.39
N GLY A 50 19.97 -10.09 17.36
CA GLY A 50 19.41 -10.73 18.54
C GLY A 50 18.01 -10.27 18.94
N VAL A 51 17.30 -9.52 18.08
CA VAL A 51 15.87 -9.23 18.28
C VAL A 51 15.07 -10.50 18.00
N GLU A 52 14.53 -11.15 19.04
CA GLU A 52 13.68 -12.35 18.88
C GLU A 52 12.19 -12.00 18.78
N ASP A 53 11.76 -10.92 19.44
CA ASP A 53 10.38 -10.43 19.47
C ASP A 53 10.34 -9.02 18.87
N LEU A 54 9.95 -8.94 17.60
CA LEU A 54 9.91 -7.68 16.86
C LEU A 54 8.83 -6.72 17.42
N GLU A 55 7.73 -7.25 17.95
CA GLU A 55 6.66 -6.44 18.56
C GLU A 55 7.15 -5.80 19.87
N ALA A 56 7.81 -6.57 20.73
CA ALA A 56 8.43 -6.03 21.93
C ALA A 56 9.51 -4.98 21.58
N TYR A 57 10.32 -5.25 20.55
CA TYR A 57 11.34 -4.32 20.09
C TYR A 57 10.77 -2.97 19.63
N PHE A 58 9.69 -2.96 18.84
CA PHE A 58 9.04 -1.71 18.40
C PHE A 58 8.42 -0.93 19.56
N LYS A 59 7.85 -1.62 20.54
CA LYS A 59 7.33 -0.99 21.76
C LYS A 59 8.42 -0.29 22.57
N GLU A 60 9.60 -0.90 22.67
CA GLU A 60 10.76 -0.31 23.37
C GLU A 60 11.48 0.75 22.52
N ASN A 61 11.35 0.67 21.19
CA ASN A 61 12.00 1.55 20.23
C ASN A 61 10.98 2.19 19.26
N PRO A 62 10.11 3.12 19.70
CA PRO A 62 9.04 3.68 18.85
C PRO A 62 9.50 4.39 17.57
N LYS A 63 10.79 4.72 17.47
CA LYS A 63 11.38 5.32 16.27
C LYS A 63 11.81 4.29 15.21
N ALA A 64 11.94 3.02 15.60
CA ALA A 64 12.42 1.95 14.72
C ALA A 64 11.48 1.72 13.53
N VAL A 65 10.15 1.77 13.73
CA VAL A 65 9.20 1.64 12.62
C VAL A 65 9.42 2.73 11.58
N ARG A 66 9.63 3.99 12.02
CA ARG A 66 9.93 5.11 11.13
C ARG A 66 11.27 4.94 10.40
N GLU A 67 12.23 4.27 11.01
CA GLU A 67 13.48 3.88 10.36
C GLU A 67 13.24 2.80 9.30
N GLY A 68 12.52 1.73 9.63
CA GLY A 68 12.15 0.66 8.69
C GLY A 68 11.47 1.18 7.43
N ILE A 69 10.57 2.16 7.55
CA ILE A 69 9.92 2.82 6.40
C ILE A 69 10.93 3.46 5.43
N THR A 70 12.08 3.93 5.92
CA THR A 70 13.12 4.53 5.07
C THR A 70 13.88 3.54 4.19
N TYR A 71 13.70 2.24 4.40
CA TYR A 71 14.29 1.20 3.56
C TYR A 71 13.42 0.76 2.38
N MET A 72 12.18 1.24 2.28
CA MET A 72 11.33 1.05 1.09
C MET A 72 11.99 1.68 -0.14
N ALA A 73 11.69 1.23 -1.36
CA ALA A 73 12.14 1.97 -2.55
C ALA A 73 11.36 3.29 -2.72
N GLU A 74 12.01 4.31 -3.30
CA GLU A 74 11.37 5.60 -3.62
C GLU A 74 10.47 5.52 -4.85
N GLU A 75 10.80 4.62 -5.77
CA GLU A 75 10.10 4.46 -7.04
C GLU A 75 9.11 3.30 -6.96
N PHE A 76 7.88 3.54 -7.40
CA PHE A 76 6.91 2.48 -7.62
C PHE A 76 7.31 1.67 -8.86
N LEU A 77 7.23 0.36 -8.75
CA LEU A 77 7.43 -0.55 -9.88
C LEU A 77 6.26 -0.47 -10.87
N LEU A 78 5.04 -0.34 -10.35
CA LEU A 78 3.80 -0.17 -11.11
C LEU A 78 2.79 0.65 -10.31
N TYR A 79 1.88 1.35 -10.99
CA TYR A 79 0.76 2.09 -10.38
C TYR A 79 -0.35 2.27 -11.42
N ASN A 80 -1.61 2.34 -10.98
CA ASN A 80 -2.75 2.52 -11.87
C ASN A 80 -3.27 3.97 -11.89
N PHE A 81 -4.33 4.22 -12.68
CA PHE A 81 -4.92 5.57 -12.76
C PHE A 81 -5.58 6.00 -11.46
N GLU A 82 -6.17 5.07 -10.71
CA GLU A 82 -6.86 5.40 -9.47
C GLU A 82 -5.88 5.86 -8.38
N PHE A 83 -4.66 5.33 -8.36
CA PHE A 83 -3.58 5.85 -7.53
C PHE A 83 -3.31 7.32 -7.81
N LEU A 84 -3.10 7.70 -9.08
CA LEU A 84 -2.86 9.10 -9.44
C LEU A 84 -4.07 10.01 -9.13
N ASN A 85 -5.28 9.52 -9.39
CA ASN A 85 -6.53 10.25 -9.12
C ASN A 85 -6.69 10.56 -7.63
N MET A 86 -6.31 9.63 -6.75
CA MET A 86 -6.37 9.84 -5.30
C MET A 86 -5.57 11.07 -4.86
N TYR A 87 -4.42 11.31 -5.49
CA TYR A 87 -3.54 12.45 -5.21
C TYR A 87 -3.76 13.65 -6.17
N GLU A 88 -4.93 13.74 -6.81
CA GLU A 88 -5.30 14.82 -7.75
C GLU A 88 -4.22 15.09 -8.83
N SER A 89 -3.53 14.04 -9.25
CA SER A 89 -2.38 14.10 -10.15
C SER A 89 -2.69 13.40 -11.47
N ASN A 90 -2.19 13.92 -12.59
CA ASN A 90 -2.38 13.34 -13.93
C ASN A 90 -1.14 12.59 -14.42
N SER A 91 -0.05 12.61 -13.65
CA SER A 91 1.22 11.95 -13.97
C SER A 91 2.03 11.70 -12.71
N MET A 92 2.98 10.78 -12.79
CA MET A 92 3.94 10.52 -11.71
C MET A 92 4.82 11.75 -11.42
N ASP A 93 5.17 12.54 -12.43
CA ASP A 93 5.93 13.78 -12.24
C ASP A 93 5.14 14.83 -11.46
N GLU A 94 3.84 14.92 -11.70
CA GLU A 94 2.94 15.81 -10.94
C GLU A 94 2.80 15.31 -9.50
N PHE A 95 2.54 14.01 -9.32
CA PHE A 95 2.50 13.37 -8.01
C PHE A 95 3.75 13.69 -7.19
N LYS A 96 4.95 13.40 -7.73
CA LYS A 96 6.22 13.65 -7.04
C LYS A 96 6.41 15.11 -6.65
N LYS A 97 5.98 16.07 -7.47
CA LYS A 97 6.05 17.51 -7.13
C LYS A 97 5.10 17.88 -5.99
N VAL A 98 3.88 17.35 -6.02
CA VAL A 98 2.84 17.59 -5.01
C VAL A 98 3.20 16.91 -3.68
N THR A 99 3.81 15.73 -3.70
CA THR A 99 4.23 14.99 -2.50
C THR A 99 5.67 15.26 -2.07
N TYR A 100 6.44 16.05 -2.82
CA TYR A 100 7.80 16.43 -2.41
C TYR A 100 7.81 17.10 -1.03
N ARG A 101 8.68 16.58 -0.14
CA ARG A 101 8.78 16.95 1.30
C ARG A 101 7.52 16.69 2.10
N VAL A 102 6.69 15.78 1.62
CA VAL A 102 5.45 15.37 2.25
C VAL A 102 5.40 13.84 2.36
N ASP A 103 6.42 13.13 1.89
CA ASP A 103 6.51 11.65 1.93
C ASP A 103 7.13 11.15 3.25
N PRO A 104 6.76 9.94 3.72
CA PRO A 104 7.12 9.46 5.05
C PRO A 104 8.63 9.25 5.23
N ARG A 105 9.39 9.18 4.14
CA ARG A 105 10.85 9.09 4.14
C ARG A 105 11.50 10.45 4.37
N THR A 106 10.93 11.54 3.82
CA THR A 106 11.59 12.87 3.77
C THR A 106 11.06 13.89 4.76
N ASP A 107 9.76 13.88 5.09
CA ASP A 107 9.17 14.76 6.13
C ASP A 107 8.25 13.97 7.06
N ARG A 108 8.80 13.63 8.24
CA ARG A 108 8.17 12.80 9.25
C ARG A 108 7.12 13.54 10.08
N SER A 109 6.97 14.86 9.91
CA SER A 109 6.05 15.69 10.70
C SER A 109 4.60 15.62 10.23
N ILE A 110 4.39 15.10 9.02
CA ILE A 110 3.10 15.06 8.36
C ILE A 110 2.35 13.76 8.64
N TYR A 111 3.07 12.67 8.89
CA TYR A 111 2.47 11.36 9.09
C TYR A 111 2.03 11.16 10.53
N THR A 112 0.73 10.88 10.66
CA THR A 112 0.08 10.55 11.93
C THR A 112 0.74 9.32 12.56
N ASP A 113 0.61 9.18 13.87
CA ASP A 113 1.02 7.95 14.55
C ASP A 113 0.23 6.73 14.05
N ASP A 114 -0.99 6.96 13.55
CA ASP A 114 -1.85 5.91 12.97
C ASP A 114 -1.30 5.41 11.61
N PHE A 115 -0.74 6.29 10.79
CA PHE A 115 -0.03 5.89 9.56
C PHE A 115 1.18 5.01 9.90
N VAL A 116 2.00 5.41 10.88
CA VAL A 116 3.16 4.61 11.29
C VAL A 116 2.74 3.29 11.92
N GLY A 117 1.68 3.28 12.72
CA GLY A 117 1.12 2.06 13.28
C GLY A 117 0.63 1.06 12.22
N SER A 118 0.25 1.53 11.03
CA SER A 118 -0.10 0.64 9.90
C SER A 118 1.13 -0.10 9.34
N PHE A 119 2.28 0.58 9.25
CA PHE A 119 3.54 -0.04 8.85
C PHE A 119 4.09 -0.98 9.92
N GLU A 120 3.92 -0.64 11.21
CA GLU A 120 4.25 -1.55 12.32
C GLU A 120 3.50 -2.88 12.16
N GLN A 121 2.17 -2.82 11.97
CA GLN A 121 1.35 -4.01 11.73
C GLN A 121 1.82 -4.78 10.50
N MET A 122 2.16 -4.09 9.41
CA MET A 122 2.68 -4.72 8.19
C MET A 122 4.01 -5.44 8.42
N PHE A 123 4.98 -4.79 9.07
CA PHE A 123 6.26 -5.41 9.40
C PHE A 123 6.09 -6.66 10.27
N LEU A 124 5.26 -6.58 11.32
CA LEU A 124 4.98 -7.71 12.21
C LEU A 124 4.30 -8.87 11.47
N ALA A 125 3.33 -8.58 10.60
CA ALA A 125 2.64 -9.61 9.83
C ALA A 125 3.61 -10.32 8.87
N PHE A 126 4.39 -9.56 8.12
CA PHE A 126 5.32 -10.14 7.14
C PHE A 126 6.47 -10.89 7.81
N ASP A 127 6.97 -10.41 8.96
CA ASP A 127 7.97 -11.12 9.77
C ASP A 127 7.46 -12.49 10.26
N ARG A 128 6.18 -12.56 10.67
CA ARG A 128 5.50 -13.82 11.02
C ARG A 128 5.26 -14.75 9.81
N GLY A 129 5.68 -14.36 8.61
CA GLY A 129 5.49 -15.11 7.37
C GLY A 129 4.11 -14.95 6.76
N GLU A 130 3.30 -14.00 7.24
CA GLU A 130 2.04 -13.65 6.58
C GLU A 130 2.35 -12.93 5.26
N THR A 131 1.65 -13.29 4.20
CA THR A 131 1.87 -12.67 2.87
C THR A 131 0.90 -11.53 2.60
N ARG A 132 -0.04 -11.27 3.51
CA ARG A 132 -1.11 -10.30 3.36
C ARG A 132 -1.53 -9.74 4.70
N ILE A 133 -1.72 -8.43 4.77
CA ILE A 133 -2.43 -7.77 5.86
C ILE A 133 -3.28 -6.63 5.31
N ALA A 134 -4.39 -6.35 5.98
CA ALA A 134 -5.18 -5.15 5.76
C ALA A 134 -5.46 -4.48 7.12
N CYS A 135 -5.38 -3.17 7.17
CA CYS A 135 -5.72 -2.39 8.35
C CYS A 135 -6.33 -1.04 7.94
N PHE A 136 -7.00 -0.39 8.89
CA PHE A 136 -7.49 0.97 8.68
C PHE A 136 -6.47 1.98 9.21
N THR A 137 -6.23 3.04 8.45
CA THR A 137 -5.34 4.12 8.86
C THR A 137 -5.86 5.49 8.41
N ASP A 138 -5.48 6.54 9.14
CA ASP A 138 -5.67 7.93 8.74
C ASP A 138 -4.57 8.33 7.76
N GLU A 139 -4.95 8.40 6.49
CA GLU A 139 -4.12 8.86 5.38
C GLU A 139 -4.29 10.36 5.14
N ALA A 140 -3.38 10.95 4.37
CA ALA A 140 -3.51 12.32 3.93
C ALA A 140 -3.13 12.46 2.46
N THR A 141 -3.93 13.21 1.72
CA THR A 141 -3.51 13.76 0.43
C THR A 141 -3.12 15.22 0.57
N VAL A 142 -2.38 15.71 -0.40
CA VAL A 142 -2.01 17.10 -0.51
C VAL A 142 -2.37 17.58 -1.90
N ASP A 143 -2.99 18.75 -1.99
CA ASP A 143 -3.28 19.36 -3.27
C ASP A 143 -2.12 20.23 -3.77
N LYS A 144 -2.30 20.83 -4.95
CA LYS A 144 -1.29 21.67 -5.60
C LYS A 144 -0.87 22.89 -4.77
N ASP A 145 -1.72 23.33 -3.84
CA ASP A 145 -1.47 24.47 -2.94
C ASP A 145 -0.86 24.02 -1.60
N LYS A 146 -0.39 22.77 -1.52
CA LYS A 146 0.16 22.14 -0.30
C LYS A 146 -0.84 22.08 0.86
N LYS A 147 -2.14 22.09 0.57
CA LYS A 147 -3.17 21.95 1.60
C LYS A 147 -3.39 20.47 1.91
N PHE A 148 -3.22 20.13 3.18
CA PHE A 148 -3.46 18.78 3.70
C PHE A 148 -4.95 18.44 3.75
N ARG A 149 -5.29 17.25 3.28
CA ARG A 149 -6.64 16.69 3.33
C ARG A 149 -6.57 15.28 3.94
N PRO A 150 -6.83 15.14 5.25
CA PRO A 150 -6.86 13.83 5.89
C PRO A 150 -8.10 13.05 5.47
N PHE A 151 -7.98 11.73 5.36
CA PHE A 151 -9.08 10.82 5.10
C PHE A 151 -8.80 9.46 5.74
N ARG A 152 -9.85 8.73 6.12
CA ARG A 152 -9.71 7.36 6.62
C ARG A 152 -9.67 6.41 5.44
N ALA A 153 -8.72 5.48 5.43
CA ALA A 153 -8.63 4.44 4.41
C ALA A 153 -8.48 3.04 5.02
N GLU A 154 -8.89 2.01 4.27
CA GLU A 154 -8.34 0.67 4.41
C GLU A 154 -7.11 0.59 3.51
N VAL A 155 -5.98 0.15 4.07
CA VAL A 155 -4.76 -0.14 3.32
C VAL A 155 -4.50 -1.64 3.41
N CYS A 156 -4.21 -2.25 2.27
CA CYS A 156 -3.85 -3.66 2.21
C CYS A 156 -2.50 -3.83 1.50
N TRP A 157 -1.59 -4.53 2.16
CA TRP A 157 -0.34 -5.00 1.58
C TRP A 157 -0.44 -6.48 1.27
N GLN A 158 0.02 -6.86 0.08
CA GLN A 158 0.08 -8.25 -0.37
C GLN A 158 1.41 -8.49 -1.09
N ILE A 159 2.22 -9.40 -0.56
CA ILE A 159 3.43 -9.84 -1.26
C ILE A 159 3.00 -10.61 -2.52
N VAL A 160 3.59 -10.25 -3.67
CA VAL A 160 3.35 -10.96 -4.93
C VAL A 160 3.90 -12.38 -4.81
N ARG A 161 3.15 -13.37 -5.33
CA ARG A 161 3.60 -14.76 -5.35
C ARG A 161 4.97 -14.91 -6.03
N GLY A 162 5.88 -15.63 -5.39
CA GLY A 162 7.27 -15.79 -5.83
C GLY A 162 8.23 -14.75 -5.25
N TYR A 163 7.73 -13.79 -4.46
CA TYR A 163 8.50 -12.72 -3.80
C TYR A 163 8.39 -12.77 -2.28
N GLU A 164 7.85 -13.84 -1.70
CA GLU A 164 7.71 -14.02 -0.25
C GLU A 164 9.07 -13.94 0.48
N ASP A 165 10.11 -14.46 -0.16
CA ASP A 165 11.47 -14.49 0.39
C ASP A 165 12.28 -13.22 0.15
N THR A 166 11.79 -12.25 -0.64
CA THR A 166 12.57 -11.05 -0.97
C THR A 166 11.83 -9.73 -0.76
N TRP A 167 10.49 -9.75 -0.79
CA TRP A 167 9.63 -8.57 -0.72
C TRP A 167 9.89 -7.53 -1.83
N GLU A 168 10.58 -7.89 -2.91
CA GLU A 168 10.85 -6.98 -4.04
C GLU A 168 9.56 -6.55 -4.75
N ARG A 169 8.45 -7.25 -4.51
CA ARG A 169 7.14 -6.90 -5.09
C ARG A 169 6.04 -7.06 -4.05
N VAL A 170 5.56 -5.93 -3.56
CA VAL A 170 4.40 -5.84 -2.68
C VAL A 170 3.35 -4.99 -3.37
N VAL A 171 2.18 -5.57 -3.60
CA VAL A 171 0.99 -4.83 -4.05
C VAL A 171 0.43 -4.11 -2.83
N VAL A 172 0.18 -2.82 -2.99
CA VAL A 172 -0.51 -2.00 -2.01
C VAL A 172 -1.80 -1.51 -2.64
N SER A 173 -2.89 -1.58 -1.87
CA SER A 173 -4.15 -0.98 -2.26
C SER A 173 -4.64 -0.05 -1.16
N VAL A 174 -5.10 1.14 -1.55
CA VAL A 174 -5.66 2.15 -0.65
C VAL A 174 -7.11 2.39 -1.02
N ILE A 175 -8.03 2.20 -0.08
CA ILE A 175 -9.47 2.38 -0.30
C ILE A 175 -10.03 3.34 0.75
N PRO A 176 -10.44 4.56 0.35
CA PRO A 176 -11.12 5.48 1.25
C PRO A 176 -12.40 4.87 1.85
N VAL A 177 -12.59 5.03 3.17
CA VAL A 177 -13.71 4.42 3.92
C VAL A 177 -15.07 4.98 3.51
N ASP A 178 -15.11 6.25 3.12
CA ASP A 178 -16.31 6.87 2.54
C ASP A 178 -16.79 6.13 1.28
N ARG A 179 -15.89 5.72 0.39
CA ARG A 179 -16.23 4.85 -0.76
C ARG A 179 -16.74 3.47 -0.34
N LEU A 180 -16.18 2.88 0.73
CA LEU A 180 -16.68 1.61 1.29
C LEU A 180 -18.10 1.74 1.85
N ASN A 181 -18.45 2.90 2.37
CA ASN A 181 -19.76 3.18 2.95
C ASN A 181 -20.80 3.58 1.88
N GLU A 182 -20.39 4.24 0.80
CA GLU A 182 -21.26 4.50 -0.37
C GLU A 182 -21.73 3.19 -1.02
N ALA A 183 -20.85 2.19 -1.13
CA ALA A 183 -21.22 0.84 -1.61
C ALA A 183 -22.20 0.09 -0.68
N LYS A 184 -22.36 0.54 0.58
CA LYS A 184 -23.28 -0.03 1.57
C LYS A 184 -24.58 0.77 1.74
N ARG A 185 -24.77 1.89 1.03
CA ARG A 185 -26.10 2.50 0.95
C ARG A 185 -26.97 1.56 0.10
N PRO A 186 -28.00 0.89 0.65
CA PRO A 186 -29.03 0.37 -0.24
C PRO A 186 -29.56 1.57 -1.02
N ASP A 187 -29.69 1.44 -2.34
CA ASP A 187 -30.37 2.40 -3.18
C ASP A 187 -31.60 2.89 -2.41
N ALA A 188 -31.53 4.14 -1.92
CA ALA A 188 -32.66 4.76 -1.27
C ALA A 188 -33.72 4.84 -2.36
N VAL A 189 -34.64 3.88 -2.28
CA VAL A 189 -35.77 3.68 -3.16
C VAL A 189 -36.32 5.05 -3.50
N SER A 190 -36.17 5.44 -4.76
CA SER A 190 -36.98 6.47 -5.37
C SER A 190 -38.43 6.07 -5.10
N SER A 191 -39.04 6.76 -4.15
CA SER A 191 -40.47 6.70 -3.88
C SER A 191 -40.98 8.10 -4.14
N THR A 192 -41.49 8.26 -5.37
CA THR A 192 -42.61 9.12 -5.79
C THR A 192 -42.98 10.34 -4.95
#